data_AF-A0A1M7FWB6-F1
#
_entry.id   AF-A0A1M7FWB6-F1
#
_cell.length_a   1.000
_cell.length_b   1.000
_cell.length_c   1.000
_cell.angle_alpha   90.00
_cell.angle_beta   90.00
_cell.angle_gamma   90.00
#
_symmetry.space_group_name_H-M   'P 1'
#
loop_
_entity.id
_entity.type
_entity.pdbx_description
1 polymer ?
#
loop_
_entity_poly.entity_id
_entity_poly.type
_entity_poly.pdbx_seq_one_letter_code
_entity_poly.pdbx_strand_id
1 'polypeptide(L)'
;MSAAERAALGAAQERLLAALVGGAEPPPGFDAERVRVQARALRAKHAHAHAAVSAPAPRRLRLFAPRGGRPPKGPARGDGPCDAPA
;
A
#
# COMPACT_ATOMS: atom_id res chain seq x y z
N MET A 1 -29.82 19.42 15.02
CA MET A 1 -29.66 17.98 15.29
C MET A 1 -29.68 17.73 16.80
N SER A 2 -30.73 17.12 17.30
CA SER A 2 -30.98 16.81 18.71
C SER A 2 -30.12 15.65 19.22
N ALA A 3 -30.14 15.41 20.54
CA ALA A 3 -29.48 14.25 21.14
C ALA A 3 -30.10 12.91 20.67
N ALA A 4 -31.43 12.86 20.54
CA ALA A 4 -32.14 11.69 20.04
C ALA A 4 -31.78 11.38 18.59
N GLU A 5 -31.67 12.41 17.73
CA GLU A 5 -31.25 12.24 16.34
C GLU A 5 -29.81 11.75 16.24
N ARG A 6 -28.90 12.20 17.12
CA ARG A 6 -27.52 11.68 17.18
C ARG A 6 -27.47 10.21 17.59
N ALA A 7 -28.25 9.81 18.59
CA ALA A 7 -28.32 8.43 19.02
C ALA A 7 -28.85 7.51 17.90
N ALA A 8 -29.91 7.93 17.20
CA ALA A 8 -30.46 7.18 16.08
C ALA A 8 -29.45 7.01 14.93
N LEU A 9 -28.69 8.06 14.61
CA LEU A 9 -27.63 7.99 13.61
C LEU A 9 -26.51 7.03 14.05
N GLY A 10 -26.07 7.10 15.31
CA GLY A 10 -25.06 6.19 15.85
C GLY A 10 -25.47 4.72 15.71
N ALA A 11 -26.72 4.41 16.08
CA ALA A 11 -27.24 3.05 15.93
C ALA A 11 -27.30 2.59 14.46
N ALA A 12 -27.62 3.50 13.53
CA ALA A 12 -27.59 3.19 12.09
C ALA A 12 -26.17 2.93 11.58
N GLN A 13 -25.20 3.71 12.04
CA GLN A 13 -23.78 3.53 11.71
C GLN A 13 -23.23 2.21 12.25
N GLU A 14 -23.57 1.85 13.49
CA GLU A 14 -23.19 0.56 14.10
C GLU A 14 -23.71 -0.61 13.27
N ARG A 15 -24.98 -0.59 12.86
CA ARG A 15 -25.56 -1.64 11.99
C ARG A 15 -24.85 -1.72 10.64
N LEU A 16 -24.50 -0.58 10.03
CA LEU A 16 -23.77 -0.55 8.78
C LEU A 16 -22.36 -1.16 8.93
N LEU A 17 -21.65 -0.80 10.00
CA LEU A 17 -20.32 -1.35 10.29
C LEU A 17 -20.38 -2.86 10.55
N ALA A 18 -21.40 -3.34 11.28
CA ALA A 18 -21.63 -4.75 11.49
C ALA A 18 -21.85 -5.50 10.16
N ALA A 19 -22.58 -4.91 9.20
CA ALA A 19 -22.76 -5.52 7.88
C ALA A 19 -21.45 -5.56 7.07
N LEU A 20 -20.71 -4.45 7.04
CA LEU A 20 -19.48 -4.32 6.26
C LEU A 20 -18.34 -5.22 6.77
N VAL A 21 -18.16 -5.28 8.08
CA VAL A 21 -16.99 -5.94 8.71
C VAL A 21 -17.38 -7.28 9.33
N GLY A 22 -18.50 -7.33 10.07
CA GLY A 22 -18.97 -8.52 10.80
C GLY A 22 -19.81 -9.49 9.95
N GLY A 23 -20.25 -9.08 8.77
CA GLY A 23 -21.06 -9.91 7.88
C GLY A 23 -22.52 -10.07 8.29
N ALA A 24 -23.04 -9.11 9.07
CA ALA A 24 -24.48 -8.97 9.24
C ALA A 24 -25.19 -8.58 7.93
N GLU A 25 -26.51 -8.67 7.90
CA GLU A 25 -27.32 -8.26 6.75
C GLU A 25 -27.28 -6.73 6.56
N PRO A 26 -27.33 -6.22 5.32
CA PRO A 26 -27.38 -4.78 5.07
C PRO A 26 -28.58 -4.09 5.76
N PRO A 27 -28.36 -2.97 6.47
CA PRO A 27 -29.45 -2.25 7.12
C PRO A 27 -30.44 -1.62 6.11
N PRO A 28 -31.71 -1.42 6.49
CA PRO A 28 -32.69 -0.79 5.63
C PRO A 28 -32.27 0.64 5.25
N GLY A 29 -32.61 1.05 4.04
CA GLY A 29 -32.22 2.36 3.47
C GLY A 29 -30.84 2.36 2.80
N PHE A 30 -30.09 1.26 2.87
CA PHE A 30 -28.86 1.06 2.11
C PHE A 30 -29.08 0.09 0.95
N ASP A 31 -28.37 0.32 -0.14
CA ASP A 31 -28.32 -0.60 -1.27
C ASP A 31 -27.57 -1.88 -0.84
N ALA A 32 -28.31 -2.98 -0.76
CA ALA A 32 -27.81 -4.27 -0.28
C ALA A 32 -26.65 -4.81 -1.15
N GLU A 33 -26.73 -4.65 -2.47
CA GLU A 33 -25.68 -5.11 -3.39
C GLU A 33 -24.41 -4.29 -3.22
N ARG A 34 -24.54 -2.97 -3.10
CA ARG A 34 -23.39 -2.12 -2.80
C ARG A 34 -22.74 -2.47 -1.47
N VAL A 35 -23.52 -2.71 -0.41
CA VAL A 35 -22.97 -3.12 0.89
C VAL A 35 -22.23 -4.44 0.78
N ARG A 36 -22.78 -5.44 0.09
CA ARG A 36 -22.15 -6.75 -0.12
C ARG A 36 -20.82 -6.64 -0.89
N VAL A 37 -20.78 -5.85 -1.96
CA VAL A 37 -19.55 -5.60 -2.74
C VAL A 37 -18.47 -4.96 -1.87
N GLN A 38 -18.83 -3.93 -1.10
CA GLN A 38 -17.87 -3.24 -0.21
C GLN A 38 -17.39 -4.16 0.91
N ALA A 39 -18.28 -4.93 1.53
CA ALA A 39 -17.94 -5.90 2.56
C ALA A 39 -16.92 -6.94 2.05
N ARG A 40 -17.12 -7.46 0.83
CA ARG A 40 -16.16 -8.40 0.21
C ARG A 40 -14.79 -7.77 0.02
N ALA A 41 -14.73 -6.53 -0.49
CA ALA A 41 -13.47 -5.82 -0.67
C ALA A 41 -12.76 -5.54 0.66
N LEU A 42 -13.51 -5.16 1.70
CA LEU A 42 -12.99 -4.92 3.05
C LEU A 42 -12.40 -6.19 3.67
N ARG A 43 -13.11 -7.32 3.58
CA ARG A 43 -12.60 -8.61 4.10
C ARG A 43 -11.34 -9.06 3.37
N ALA A 44 -11.26 -8.88 2.06
CA ALA A 44 -10.05 -9.19 1.29
C ALA A 44 -8.86 -8.33 1.74
N LYS A 45 -9.07 -7.03 1.94
CA LYS A 45 -8.04 -6.12 2.47
C LYS A 45 -7.61 -6.51 3.88
N HIS A 46 -8.56 -6.85 4.74
CA HIS A 46 -8.29 -7.27 6.11
C HIS A 46 -7.44 -8.54 6.15
N ALA A 47 -7.81 -9.56 5.36
CA ALA A 47 -7.03 -10.80 5.25
C ALA A 47 -5.61 -10.54 4.73
N HIS A 48 -5.46 -9.68 3.73
CA HIS A 48 -4.14 -9.30 3.20
C HIS A 48 -3.28 -8.58 4.24
N ALA A 49 -3.86 -7.61 4.98
CA ALA A 49 -3.16 -6.90 6.04
C ALA A 49 -2.73 -7.85 7.18
N HIS A 50 -3.61 -8.77 7.58
CA HIS A 50 -3.28 -9.78 8.58
C HIS A 50 -2.16 -10.72 8.11
N ALA A 51 -2.19 -11.15 6.85
CA ALA A 51 -1.12 -11.99 6.29
C ALA A 51 0.24 -11.27 6.28
N ALA A 52 0.25 -9.95 6.00
CA ALA A 52 1.48 -9.16 6.03
C ALA A 52 2.06 -9.00 7.45
N VAL A 53 1.20 -8.95 8.48
CA VAL A 53 1.61 -8.85 9.89
C VAL A 53 2.04 -10.20 10.44
N SER A 54 1.38 -11.29 10.02
CA SER A 54 1.64 -12.65 10.53
C SER A 54 2.77 -13.37 9.80
N ALA A 55 3.25 -12.86 8.67
CA ALA A 55 4.42 -13.43 8.01
C ALA A 55 5.66 -13.17 8.90
N PRO A 56 6.44 -14.20 9.29
CA PRO A 56 7.74 -13.95 9.88
C PRO A 56 8.52 -13.07 8.91
N ALA A 57 9.10 -11.97 9.41
CA ALA A 57 9.81 -11.00 8.59
C ALA A 57 10.70 -11.75 7.58
N PRO A 58 10.58 -11.50 6.26
CA PRO A 58 11.38 -12.22 5.29
C PRO A 58 12.84 -12.03 5.71
N ARG A 59 13.51 -13.15 6.02
CA ARG A 59 14.96 -13.15 6.22
C ARG A 59 15.53 -12.45 5.01
N ARG A 60 16.09 -11.25 5.20
CA ARG A 60 16.57 -10.41 4.10
C ARG A 60 17.52 -11.24 3.25
N LEU A 61 17.05 -11.76 2.12
CA LEU A 61 17.93 -12.17 1.05
C LEU A 61 18.64 -10.89 0.63
N ARG A 62 19.91 -10.77 1.00
CA ARG A 62 20.80 -9.74 0.44
C ARG A 62 20.98 -10.07 -1.05
N LEU A 63 20.01 -9.70 -1.86
CA LEU A 63 20.07 -9.79 -3.33
C LEU A 63 20.41 -8.45 -3.98
N PHE A 64 20.99 -7.52 -3.22
CA PHE A 64 21.67 -6.37 -3.80
C PHE A 64 23.13 -6.74 -4.07
N ALA A 65 23.36 -7.47 -5.17
CA ALA A 65 24.57 -7.25 -5.93
C ALA A 65 24.44 -5.87 -6.60
N PRO A 66 25.41 -4.95 -6.47
CA PRO A 66 25.31 -3.66 -7.14
C PRO A 66 25.32 -3.90 -8.65
N ARG A 67 24.18 -3.63 -9.30
CA ARG A 67 24.13 -3.50 -10.76
C ARG A 67 24.88 -2.23 -11.13
N GLY A 68 26.01 -2.38 -11.81
CA GLY A 68 26.60 -1.34 -12.65
C GLY A 68 27.43 -0.29 -11.92
N GLY A 69 28.56 -0.69 -11.35
CA GLY A 69 29.67 0.24 -11.16
C GLY A 69 30.28 0.59 -12.52
N ARG A 70 30.15 1.85 -12.95
CA ARG A 70 30.85 2.39 -14.14
C ARG A 70 32.37 2.23 -13.90
N PRO A 71 33.15 1.66 -14.84
CA PRO A 71 34.59 1.54 -14.63
C PRO A 71 35.20 2.94 -14.53
N PRO A 72 36.29 3.12 -13.74
CA PRO A 72 36.94 4.41 -13.62
C PRO A 72 37.44 4.86 -15.01
N LYS A 73 37.16 6.12 -15.33
CA LYS A 73 37.64 6.78 -16.55
C LYS A 73 39.17 6.75 -16.54
N GLY A 74 39.78 5.87 -17.34
CA GLY A 74 41.22 5.89 -17.58
C GLY A 74 41.66 7.25 -18.13
N PRO A 75 42.91 7.67 -17.90
CA PRO A 75 43.40 8.94 -18.40
C PRO A 75 43.28 8.96 -19.93
N ALA A 76 42.71 10.06 -20.44
CA ALA A 76 42.62 10.30 -21.87
C ALA A 76 44.04 10.24 -22.46
N ARG A 77 44.26 9.32 -23.41
CA ARG A 77 45.38 9.42 -24.35
C ARG A 77 44.98 10.41 -25.44
N GLY A 78 45.93 11.28 -25.78
CA GLY A 78 45.86 12.25 -26.88
C GLY A 78 46.13 13.64 -26.34
N ASP A 79 47.11 14.43 -26.80
CA ASP A 79 47.93 14.35 -28.01
C ASP A 79 49.23 15.13 -27.75
N GLY A 80 50.38 14.64 -28.22
CA GLY A 80 51.52 15.54 -28.52
C GLY A 80 51.31 16.18 -29.91
N PRO A 81 52.25 16.96 -30.48
CA PRO A 81 53.51 17.51 -29.97
C PRO A 81 53.61 19.05 -30.19
N CYS A 82 54.84 19.60 -30.18
CA CYS A 82 55.26 20.97 -30.59
C CYS A 82 55.03 22.07 -29.51
N ASP A 83 56.02 22.86 -29.09
CA ASP A 83 57.14 23.46 -29.82
C ASP A 83 58.38 23.68 -28.92
N ALA A 84 59.57 23.50 -29.51
CA ALA A 84 60.77 24.28 -29.20
C ALA A 84 61.11 25.05 -30.48
N PRO A 85 61.38 26.36 -30.42
CA PRO A 85 62.78 26.84 -30.43
C PRO A 85 62.94 28.16 -29.60
N ALA A 86 64.09 28.75 -29.32
CA ALA A 86 65.46 28.69 -29.86
C ALA A 86 66.47 29.01 -28.74
#